data_AF-A0A1G5LHY2-F1
#
_entry.id   AF-A0A1G5LHY2-F1
#
_cell.length_a   1.000
_cell.length_b   1.000
_cell.length_c   1.000
_cell.angle_alpha   90.00
_cell.angle_beta   90.00
_cell.angle_gamma   90.00
#
_symmetry.space_group_name_H-M   'P 1'
#
loop_
_entity.id
_entity.type
_entity.pdbx_description
1 polymer ?
#
loop_
_entity_poly.entity_id
_entity_poly.type
_entity_poly.pdbx_seq_one_letter_code
_entity_poly.pdbx_strand_id
1 'polypeptide(L)' 'LDNGFKSIKLDVLGTNARAIKSYQKAGFNITGKFELNDETFYWMEIAR' A
#
# COMPACT_ATOMS: atom_id res chain seq x y z
N LEU A 1 22.75 -13.39 8.89
CA LEU A 1 21.72 -12.92 9.85
C LEU A 1 20.98 -11.81 9.16
N ASP A 2 19.83 -12.13 8.56
CA ASP A 2 18.98 -11.15 7.87
C ASP A 2 17.64 -11.15 8.60
N ASN A 3 17.64 -10.52 9.77
CA ASN A 3 16.52 -10.51 10.73
C ASN A 3 15.61 -9.27 10.54
N GLY A 4 15.65 -8.64 9.36
CA GLY A 4 14.86 -7.45 9.04
C GLY A 4 13.46 -7.79 8.50
N PHE A 5 12.59 -6.77 8.42
CA PHE A 5 11.33 -6.89 7.69
C PHE A 5 11.62 -6.97 6.18
N LYS A 6 11.08 -8.01 5.52
CA LYS A 6 11.22 -8.21 4.07
C LYS A 6 10.36 -7.24 3.27
N SER A 7 9.19 -6.87 3.80
CA SER A 7 8.32 -5.87 3.19
C SER A 7 7.42 -5.19 4.21
N ILE A 8 6.87 -4.04 3.82
CA ILE A 8 5.82 -3.32 4.53
C ILE A 8 4.63 -3.20 3.58
N LYS A 9 3.45 -3.61 4.04
CA LYS A 9 2.19 -3.56 3.29
C LYS A 9 1.18 -2.67 4.00
N LEU A 10 0.45 -1.87 3.24
CA LEU A 10 -0.56 -0.92 3.69
C LEU A 10 -1.87 -1.13 2.92
N ASP A 11 -2.99 -0.94 3.62
CA ASP A 11 -4.32 -0.85 3.03
C ASP A 11 -4.69 0.62 2.90
N VAL A 12 -4.86 1.11 1.68
CA VAL A 12 -5.07 2.54 1.42
C VAL A 12 -6.41 2.74 0.73
N LEU A 13 -7.28 3.56 1.31
CA LEU A 13 -8.58 3.89 0.73
C LEU A 13 -8.40 4.45 -0.68
N GLY A 14 -9.05 3.83 -1.67
CA GLY A 14 -8.84 4.09 -3.10
C GLY A 14 -9.26 5.49 -3.53
N THR A 15 -10.21 6.10 -2.83
CA THR A 15 -10.66 7.48 -3.05
C THR A 15 -9.69 8.52 -2.45
N ASN A 16 -8.76 8.11 -1.59
CA ASN A 16 -7.77 8.99 -0.99
C ASN A 16 -6.52 9.14 -1.88
N ALA A 17 -6.68 9.84 -3.01
CA ALA A 17 -5.62 10.07 -3.98
C ALA A 17 -4.36 10.74 -3.39
N ARG A 18 -4.50 11.52 -2.31
CA ARG A 18 -3.36 12.15 -1.63
C ARG A 18 -2.51 11.13 -0.89
N ALA A 19 -3.12 10.22 -0.16
CA ALA A 19 -2.41 9.14 0.53
C ALA A 19 -1.67 8.24 -0.47
N ILE A 20 -2.36 7.83 -1.55
CA ILE A 20 -1.78 6.99 -2.60
C ILE A 20 -0.52 7.63 -3.19
N LYS A 21 -0.59 8.91 -3.59
CA LYS A 21 0.57 9.63 -4.15
C LYS A 21 1.71 9.78 -3.14
N SER A 22 1.41 10.04 -1.87
CA SER A 22 2.42 10.13 -0.81
C SER A 22 3.17 8.80 -0.65
N TYR A 23 2.46 7.67 -0.62
CA TYR A 23 3.09 6.35 -0.50
C TYR A 23 3.86 5.95 -1.76
N GLN A 24 3.36 6.26 -2.95
CA GLN A 24 4.13 6.08 -4.19
C GLN A 24 5.43 6.87 -4.17
N LYS A 25 5.40 8.12 -3.70
CA LYS A 25 6.61 8.94 -3.53
C LYS A 25 7.60 8.35 -2.52
N ALA A 26 7.10 7.63 -1.51
CA ALA A 26 7.91 6.90 -0.54
C ALA A 26 8.45 5.55 -1.05
N GLY A 27 8.10 5.15 -2.28
CA GLY A 27 8.58 3.91 -2.91
C GLY A 27 7.65 2.70 -2.79
N PHE A 28 6.42 2.89 -2.28
CA PHE A 28 5.41 1.83 -2.27
C PHE A 28 4.76 1.68 -3.65
N ASN A 29 4.45 0.45 -4.02
CA ASN A 29 3.76 0.11 -5.26
C ASN A 29 2.37 -0.45 -4.96
N ILE A 30 1.38 -0.16 -5.80
CA ILE A 30 0.09 -0.82 -5.72
C ILE A 30 0.26 -2.26 -6.21
N THR A 31 -0.01 -3.24 -5.36
CA THR A 31 0.12 -4.68 -5.68
C THR A 31 -1.23 -5.37 -5.84
N GLY A 32 -2.32 -4.72 -5.45
CA GLY A 32 -3.67 -5.23 -5.62
C GLY A 32 -4.73 -4.30 -5.05
N LYS A 33 -5.97 -4.78 -5.02
CA LYS A 33 -7.11 -4.08 -4.42
C LYS A 33 -8.10 -5.07 -3.81
N PHE A 34 -8.90 -4.60 -2.86
CA PHE A 34 -10.02 -5.31 -2.27
C PHE A 34 -11.16 -4.35 -1.96
N GLU A 35 -12.37 -4.88 -1.81
CA GLU A 35 -13.55 -4.11 -1.39
C GLU A 35 -13.85 -4.41 0.08
N LEU A 36 -14.18 -3.38 0.85
CA LEU A 36 -14.62 -3.48 2.24
C LEU A 36 -15.66 -2.40 2.50
N ASN A 37 -16.85 -2.76 2.99
CA ASN A 37 -17.95 -1.83 3.26
C ASN A 37 -18.29 -0.92 2.05
N ASP A 38 -18.39 -1.50 0.85
CA ASP A 38 -18.61 -0.78 -0.42
C ASP A 38 -17.52 0.26 -0.79
N GLU A 39 -16.38 0.23 -0.11
CA GLU A 39 -15.21 1.04 -0.43
C GLU A 39 -14.08 0.19 -1.02
N THR A 40 -13.46 0.68 -2.08
CA THR A 40 -12.27 0.07 -2.66
C THR A 40 -11.02 0.50 -1.89
N PHE A 41 -10.20 -0.46 -1.49
CA PHE A 41 -8.87 -0.26 -0.90
C PHE A 41 -7.79 -0.81 -1.83
N TYR A 42 -6.64 -0.12 -1.88
CA TYR A 42 -5.43 -0.60 -2.55
C TYR A 42 -4.47 -1.21 -1.54
N TRP A 43 -3.93 -2.38 -1.88
CA TRP A 43 -2.73 -2.90 -1.24
C TRP A 43 -1.52 -2.17 -1.80
N MET A 44 -0.80 -1.46 -0.95
CA MET A 44 0.44 -0.79 -1.29
C MET A 44 1.60 -1.43 -0.55
N GLU A 45 2.66 -1.83 -1.26
CA GLU A 45 3.78 -2.58 -0.68
C GLU A 45 5.14 -2.00 -1.11
N ILE A 46 6.08 -1.98 -0.17
CA ILE A 46 7.51 -1.78 -0.43
C ILE A 46 8.26 -3.00 0.10
N ALA A 47 9.07 -3.64 -0.74
CA ALA A 47 9.93 -4.77 -0.39
C ALA A 47 11.40 -4.34 -0.46
N ARG A 48 12.24 -4.90 0.42
CA ARG A 48 13.70 -4.69 0.43
C ARG A 48 14.46 -5.98 0.26
#